data_AF-A0A8T6N7R9-F1
#
_entry.id   AF-A0A8T6N7R9-F1
#
_cell.length_a   1.000
_cell.length_b   1.000
_cell.length_c   1.000
_cell.angle_alpha   90.00
_cell.angle_beta   90.00
_cell.angle_gamma   90.00
#
_symmetry.space_group_name_H-M   'P 1'
#
loop_
_entity.id
_entity.type
_entity.pdbx_description
1 polymer ?
#
loop_
_entity_poly.entity_id
_entity_poly.type
_entity_poly.pdbx_seq_one_letter_code
_entity_poly.pdbx_strand_id
1 'polypeptide(L)'
;MKKQGELFQKDSVIAAQMNQGKELTWNIPVEFPDLTHHKQIAIDLETCDPNLMTLGPGWVRKDGYIVGIAVAAGDWEGYFPIRHANGHNMDARIALKWLQKQMATPHIDKIMHNAT
;
A
#
# COMPACT_ATOMS: atom_id res chain seq x y z
N MET A 1 7.15 -24.60 40.39
CA MET A 1 6.15 -24.51 39.31
C MET A 1 5.47 -23.15 39.40
N LYS A 2 5.81 -22.20 38.52
CA LYS A 2 5.05 -20.93 38.45
C LYS A 2 3.65 -21.26 37.92
N LYS A 3 2.61 -20.84 38.63
CA LYS A 3 1.22 -21.18 38.31
C LYS A 3 0.87 -20.54 36.97
N GLN A 4 0.26 -21.32 36.09
CA GLN A 4 0.00 -20.97 34.68
C GLN A 4 -0.69 -19.60 34.51
N GLY A 5 -1.53 -19.18 35.47
CA GLY A 5 -2.16 -17.85 35.49
C GLY A 5 -1.19 -16.66 35.63
N GLU A 6 -0.05 -16.82 36.31
CA GLU A 6 0.97 -15.75 36.40
C GLU A 6 1.74 -15.56 35.09
N LEU A 7 1.81 -16.59 34.25
CA LEU A 7 2.39 -16.50 32.91
C LEU A 7 1.47 -15.72 31.97
N PHE A 8 0.18 -16.08 31.93
CA PHE A 8 -0.82 -15.38 31.11
C PHE A 8 -0.97 -13.89 31.46
N GLN A 9 -0.88 -13.55 32.75
CA GLN A 9 -0.92 -12.16 33.18
C GLN A 9 0.35 -11.38 32.78
N LYS A 10 1.51 -12.02 32.76
CA LYS A 10 2.75 -11.40 32.26
C LYS A 10 2.73 -11.22 30.75
N ASP A 11 2.25 -12.21 30.01
CA ASP A 11 2.20 -12.17 28.55
C ASP A 11 1.21 -11.09 28.06
N SER A 12 0.07 -10.93 28.76
CA SER A 12 -0.89 -9.86 28.48
C SER A 12 -0.36 -8.46 28.86
N VAL A 13 0.39 -8.34 29.96
CA VAL A 13 1.04 -7.07 30.34
C VAL A 13 2.16 -6.72 29.36
N ILE A 14 2.96 -7.70 28.91
CA ILE A 14 4.01 -7.50 27.90
C ILE A 14 3.38 -7.12 26.55
N ALA A 15 2.31 -7.78 26.12
CA ALA A 15 1.59 -7.44 24.90
C ALA A 15 0.97 -6.03 24.96
N ALA A 16 0.41 -5.64 26.12
CA ALA A 16 -0.10 -4.29 26.35
C ALA A 16 1.03 -3.24 26.37
N GLN A 17 2.18 -3.55 26.98
CA GLN A 17 3.36 -2.67 27.01
C GLN A 17 4.04 -2.55 25.64
N MET A 18 4.04 -3.61 24.83
CA MET A 18 4.54 -3.60 23.46
C MET A 18 3.63 -2.81 22.51
N ASN A 19 2.33 -2.71 22.81
CA ASN A 19 1.35 -1.92 22.05
C ASN A 19 1.10 -0.51 22.61
N GLN A 20 1.71 -0.13 23.73
CA GLN A 20 1.60 1.21 24.29
C GLN A 20 2.60 2.16 23.62
N GLY A 21 2.17 2.81 22.53
CA GLY A 21 2.79 4.05 22.06
C GLY A 21 3.11 4.15 20.58
N LYS A 22 2.89 3.10 19.77
CA LYS A 22 2.97 3.24 18.32
C LYS A 22 1.60 3.59 17.78
N GLU A 23 1.25 4.87 17.83
CA GLU A 23 0.22 5.38 16.94
C GLU A 23 0.74 5.08 15.52
N LEU A 24 0.14 4.10 14.84
CA LEU A 24 0.42 3.80 13.44
C LEU A 24 -0.26 4.87 12.59
N THR A 25 0.05 6.14 12.86
CA THR A 25 -0.33 7.24 11.98
C THR A 25 0.45 7.02 10.70
N TRP A 26 -0.23 6.41 9.74
CA TRP A 26 0.29 6.29 8.39
C TRP A 26 0.56 7.71 7.88
N ASN A 27 1.79 7.93 7.42
CA ASN A 27 2.23 9.21 6.87
C ASN A 27 2.47 9.03 5.37
N ILE A 28 2.17 10.06 4.59
CA ILE A 28 2.48 10.07 3.16
C ILE A 28 4.01 9.90 3.01
N PRO A 29 4.48 8.97 2.17
CA PRO A 29 5.89 8.86 1.86
C PRO A 29 6.44 10.18 1.35
N VAL A 30 7.63 10.56 1.84
CA VAL A 30 8.32 11.78 1.40
C VAL A 30 9.09 11.57 0.10
N GLU A 31 9.33 10.31 -0.27
CA GLU A 31 10.14 9.92 -1.42
C GLU A 31 9.62 8.65 -2.09
N PHE A 32 10.14 8.40 -3.29
CA PHE A 32 9.86 7.21 -4.06
C PHE A 32 11.09 6.28 -4.03
N PRO A 33 11.01 5.10 -3.40
CA PRO A 33 12.17 4.22 -3.25
C PRO A 33 12.55 3.53 -4.57
N ASP A 34 13.83 3.18 -4.73
CA ASP A 34 14.26 2.35 -5.85
C ASP A 34 14.02 0.87 -5.53
N LEU A 35 13.05 0.23 -6.18
CA LEU A 35 12.70 -1.17 -5.96
C LEU A 35 13.43 -2.12 -6.91
N THR A 36 14.28 -1.60 -7.81
CA THR A 36 14.91 -2.37 -8.90
C THR A 36 15.84 -3.51 -8.45
N HIS A 37 16.20 -3.52 -7.16
CA HIS A 37 17.05 -4.54 -6.54
C HIS A 37 16.27 -5.72 -5.94
N HIS A 38 14.95 -5.66 -5.87
CA HIS A 38 14.12 -6.76 -5.37
C HIS A 38 13.90 -7.83 -6.42
N LYS A 39 13.64 -9.06 -5.98
CA LYS A 39 13.26 -10.17 -6.88
C LYS A 39 11.80 -10.09 -7.30
N GLN A 40 10.95 -9.58 -6.42
CA GLN A 40 9.50 -9.53 -6.62
C GLN A 40 8.97 -8.22 -6.05
N ILE A 41 7.96 -7.67 -6.72
CA ILE A 41 7.17 -6.53 -6.25
C ILE A 41 5.70 -6.87 -6.40
N ALA A 42 4.90 -6.56 -5.38
CA ALA A 42 3.45 -6.64 -5.45
C ALA A 42 2.87 -5.24 -5.64
N ILE A 43 1.90 -5.10 -6.54
CA ILE A 43 1.23 -3.82 -6.82
C ILE A 43 -0.28 -4.01 -6.71
N ASP A 44 -0.93 -3.06 -6.05
CA ASP A 44 -2.39 -2.90 -6.04
C ASP A 44 -2.77 -1.43 -6.28
N LEU A 45 -3.94 -1.20 -6.89
CA LEU A 45 -4.40 0.13 -7.26
C LEU A 45 -5.72 0.47 -6.57
N GLU A 46 -5.79 1.66 -5.98
CA GLU A 46 -7.04 2.24 -5.55
C GLU A 46 -7.59 3.12 -6.68
N THR A 47 -8.87 2.96 -6.99
CA THR A 47 -9.55 3.65 -8.09
C THR A 47 -10.80 4.37 -7.61
N CYS A 48 -11.12 5.48 -8.27
CA CYS A 48 -12.39 6.17 -8.14
C CYS A 48 -13.18 5.96 -9.43
N ASP A 49 -14.37 5.35 -9.32
CA ASP A 49 -15.30 5.08 -10.41
C ASP A 49 -16.65 5.78 -10.09
N PRO A 50 -16.84 7.06 -10.49
CA PRO A 50 -17.98 7.86 -10.05
C PRO A 50 -19.36 7.26 -10.38
N ASN A 51 -19.42 6.48 -11.46
CA ASN A 51 -20.65 5.83 -11.95
C ASN A 51 -20.64 4.31 -11.76
N LEU A 52 -19.85 3.78 -10.82
CA LEU A 52 -19.71 2.33 -10.60
C LEU A 52 -21.05 1.63 -10.43
N MET A 53 -21.95 2.21 -9.64
CA MET A 53 -23.24 1.60 -9.29
C MET A 53 -24.27 1.63 -10.41
N THR A 54 -24.11 2.53 -11.39
CA THR A 54 -25.11 2.75 -12.46
C THR A 54 -24.64 2.21 -13.81
N LEU A 55 -23.36 2.34 -14.10
CA LEU A 55 -22.76 2.06 -15.41
C LEU A 55 -21.64 1.01 -15.33
N GLY A 56 -21.32 0.52 -14.13
CA GLY A 56 -20.24 -0.44 -13.91
C GLY A 56 -18.84 0.21 -13.90
N PRO A 57 -17.78 -0.62 -13.93
CA PRO A 57 -16.39 -0.18 -13.76
C PRO A 57 -16.03 0.97 -14.70
N GLY A 58 -15.38 2.00 -14.18
CA GLY A 58 -15.07 3.20 -14.94
C GLY A 58 -13.81 3.08 -15.79
N TRP A 59 -12.92 2.12 -15.50
CA TRP A 59 -11.71 1.90 -16.31
C TRP A 59 -12.04 1.56 -17.78
N VAL A 60 -13.06 0.73 -18.02
CA VAL A 60 -13.48 0.34 -19.38
C VAL A 60 -14.23 1.47 -20.09
N ARG A 61 -14.91 2.33 -19.32
CA ARG A 61 -15.68 3.48 -19.82
C ARG A 61 -14.85 4.78 -19.90
N LYS A 62 -13.60 4.75 -19.42
CA LYS A 62 -12.68 5.89 -19.35
C LYS A 62 -13.19 7.06 -18.50
N ASP A 63 -14.07 6.78 -17.54
CA ASP A 63 -14.56 7.75 -16.54
C ASP A 63 -14.12 7.40 -15.10
N GLY A 64 -13.37 6.30 -14.94
CA GLY A 64 -12.66 5.97 -13.71
C GLY A 64 -11.19 6.44 -13.74
N TYR A 65 -10.59 6.64 -12.57
CA TYR A 65 -9.20 7.05 -12.45
C TYR A 65 -8.52 6.50 -11.19
N ILE A 66 -7.21 6.28 -11.28
CA ILE A 66 -6.38 5.85 -10.13
C ILE A 66 -6.28 7.02 -9.13
N VAL A 67 -6.52 6.71 -7.86
CA VAL A 67 -6.40 7.63 -6.72
C VAL A 67 -5.26 7.27 -5.78
N GLY A 68 -4.81 6.02 -5.76
CA GLY A 68 -3.71 5.55 -4.93
C GLY A 68 -3.00 4.34 -5.52
N ILE A 69 -1.74 4.16 -5.16
CA ILE A 69 -0.89 3.03 -5.59
C ILE A 69 -0.31 2.40 -4.33
N ALA A 70 -0.62 1.12 -4.08
CA ALA A 70 0.02 0.34 -3.03
C ALA A 70 1.10 -0.55 -3.63
N VAL A 71 2.28 -0.59 -3.00
CA VAL A 71 3.41 -1.41 -3.45
C VAL A 71 4.04 -2.11 -2.25
N ALA A 72 4.36 -3.39 -2.41
CA ALA A 72 5.16 -4.15 -1.45
C ALA A 72 6.37 -4.81 -2.12
N ALA A 73 7.49 -4.84 -1.42
CA ALA A 73 8.76 -5.40 -1.90
C ALA A 73 9.56 -5.91 -0.69
N GLY A 74 9.70 -7.24 -0.56
CA GLY A 74 10.31 -7.84 0.64
C GLY A 74 9.52 -7.50 1.91
N ASP A 75 10.21 -6.99 2.93
CA ASP A 75 9.60 -6.55 4.19
C ASP A 75 9.12 -5.08 4.14
N TRP A 76 9.26 -4.41 3.00
CA TRP A 76 8.83 -3.02 2.82
C TRP A 76 7.47 -2.95 2.12
N GLU A 77 6.63 -2.05 2.61
CA GLU A 77 5.36 -1.67 2.00
C GLU A 77 5.21 -0.15 1.96
N GLY A 78 4.54 0.35 0.93
CA GLY A 78 4.29 1.77 0.75
C GLY A 78 3.00 2.02 -0.01
N TYR A 79 2.37 3.15 0.32
CA TYR A 79 1.14 3.61 -0.32
C TYR A 79 1.34 5.05 -0.81
N PHE A 80 0.92 5.33 -2.04
CA PHE A 80 1.17 6.61 -2.71
C PHE A 80 -0.17 7.20 -3.16
N PRO A 81 -0.82 8.06 -2.34
CA PRO A 81 -2.05 8.76 -2.73
C PRO A 81 -1.73 9.83 -3.78
N ILE A 82 -2.54 9.92 -4.84
CA ILE A 82 -2.29 10.85 -5.95
C ILE A 82 -3.49 11.73 -6.31
N ARG A 83 -4.73 11.30 -6.02
CA ARG A 83 -5.97 12.00 -6.41
C ARG A 83 -7.14 11.83 -5.41
N HIS A 84 -6.86 11.67 -4.12
CA HIS A 84 -7.87 11.64 -3.06
C HIS A 84 -8.60 12.98 -2.96
N ALA A 85 -9.92 12.92 -2.73
CA ALA A 85 -10.79 14.11 -2.65
C ALA A 85 -10.49 15.00 -1.43
N ASN A 86 -10.15 14.39 -0.30
CA ASN A 86 -9.95 15.07 0.98
C ASN A 86 -8.49 15.51 1.23
N GLY A 87 -7.67 15.55 0.17
CA GLY A 87 -6.29 16.04 0.22
C GLY A 87 -5.26 14.98 0.63
N HIS A 88 -4.00 15.42 0.84
CA HIS A 88 -2.83 14.57 1.12
C HIS A 88 -2.37 13.73 -0.09
N ASN A 89 -2.23 14.38 -1.25
CA ASN A 89 -1.78 13.74 -2.50
C ASN A 89 -0.32 14.07 -2.83
N MET A 90 0.37 13.10 -3.42
CA MET A 90 1.62 13.28 -4.15
C MET A 90 1.33 13.73 -5.60
N ASP A 91 2.32 14.30 -6.28
CA ASP A 91 2.17 14.61 -7.71
C ASP A 91 1.97 13.31 -8.52
N ALA A 92 0.79 13.18 -9.10
CA ALA A 92 0.39 11.99 -9.86
C ALA A 92 1.34 11.65 -11.02
N ARG A 93 1.93 12.66 -11.68
CA ARG A 93 2.85 12.43 -12.81
C ARG A 93 4.16 11.86 -12.32
N ILE A 94 4.67 12.36 -11.18
CA ILE A 94 5.90 11.84 -10.57
C ILE A 94 5.68 10.40 -10.10
N ALA A 95 4.58 10.14 -9.39
CA ALA A 95 4.26 8.80 -8.89
C ALA A 95 4.10 7.78 -10.03
N LEU A 96 3.35 8.12 -11.09
CA LEU A 96 3.15 7.23 -12.23
C LEU A 96 4.45 7.02 -13.04
N LYS A 97 5.30 8.04 -13.18
CA LYS A 97 6.62 7.91 -13.81
C LYS A 97 7.54 7.00 -13.00
N TRP A 98 7.52 7.12 -11.67
CA TRP A 98 8.24 6.22 -10.79
C TRP A 98 7.74 4.78 -10.92
N LEU A 99 6.43 4.56 -10.84
CA LEU A 99 5.83 3.23 -10.99
C LEU A 99 6.21 2.62 -12.35
N GLN A 100 6.13 3.40 -13.43
CA GLN A 100 6.55 2.95 -14.77
C GLN A 100 8.01 2.47 -14.79
N LYS A 101 8.92 3.17 -14.11
CA LYS A 101 10.33 2.74 -13.99
C LYS A 101 10.44 1.41 -13.27
N GLN A 102 9.70 1.20 -12.18
CA GLN A 102 9.71 -0.07 -11.44
C GLN A 102 9.13 -1.21 -12.31
N MET A 103 8.03 -0.96 -13.01
CA MET A 103 7.36 -1.92 -13.88
C MET A 103 8.18 -2.32 -15.12
N ALA A 104 9.05 -1.43 -15.60
CA ALA A 104 9.91 -1.68 -16.77
C ALA A 104 11.10 -2.61 -16.49
N THR A 105 11.28 -3.08 -15.26
CA THR A 105 12.37 -3.99 -14.89
C THR A 105 12.07 -5.43 -15.35
N PRO A 106 12.81 -6.02 -16.30
CA PRO A 106 12.43 -7.35 -16.83
C PRO A 106 12.70 -8.50 -15.85
N HIS A 107 13.64 -8.34 -14.92
CA HIS A 107 14.12 -9.38 -14.00
C HIS A 107 13.33 -9.51 -12.70
N ILE A 108 12.35 -8.64 -12.46
CA ILE A 108 11.54 -8.62 -11.23
C ILE A 108 10.18 -9.25 -11.52
N ASP A 109 9.70 -10.16 -10.68
CA ASP A 109 8.32 -10.65 -10.79
C ASP A 109 7.34 -9.57 -10.33
N LYS A 110 6.29 -9.32 -11.11
CA LYS A 110 5.24 -8.36 -10.76
C LYS A 110 4.00 -9.13 -10.36
N ILE A 111 3.65 -9.02 -9.10
CA ILE A 111 2.53 -9.75 -8.50
C ILE A 111 1.36 -8.79 -8.39
N MET A 112 0.22 -9.15 -8.99
CA MET A 112 -1.02 -8.40 -8.90
C MET A 112 -2.18 -9.38 -8.90
N HIS A 113 -3.29 -9.00 -8.28
CA HIS A 113 -4.47 -9.88 -8.23
C HIS A 113 -5.20 -9.96 -9.57
N ASN A 114 -5.20 -8.87 -10.36
CA ASN A 114 -5.94 -8.77 -11.62
C ASN A 114 -5.08 -8.16 -12.74
N ALA A 115 -3.90 -8.73 -12.97
CA ALA A 115 -3.04 -8.38 -14.10
C ALA A 115 -3.45 -9.20 -15.34
N THR A 116 -3.84 -8.51 -16.42
CA THR A 116 -4.09 -9.12 -17.75
C THR A 116 -3.15 -8.52 -18.78
#